data_AF-A0A0B7MSA8-F1
#
_entry.id   AF-A0A0B7MSA8-F1
#
_cell.length_a   1.000
_cell.length_b   1.000
_cell.length_c   1.000
_cell.angle_alpha   90.00
_cell.angle_beta   90.00
_cell.angle_gamma   90.00
#
_symmetry.space_group_name_H-M   'P 1'
#
loop_
_entity.id
_entity.type
_entity.pdbx_description
1 polymer ?
#
loop_
_entity_poly.entity_id
_entity_poly.type
_entity_poly.pdbx_seq_one_letter_code
_entity_poly.pdbx_strand_id
1 'polypeptide(L)'
;NGEHSLESAVAGLEAKIRDARKELQDIHMFSGRDYSPEAKKAADKISEDIEWYEKNLKTLTSSLLQSVKPINLKDIPKFQLVGQAKHCPDQPRFTSVEHFFSAFENVVKASGNEVNLIWKRYVPLSMAFEYKTWTDNDLLVQKDWEAAKNLFRKHFGAPDNAEESMAKLFSMRMKESDTLQEYTNTFMKHVQDCGFPADSNLLAKFYQFTL
;
A
#
# COMPACT_ATOMS: atom_id res chain seq x y z
N ASN A 1 -1.02 24.97 -10.24
CA ASN A 1 -2.33 25.18 -10.92
C ASN A 1 -2.52 24.36 -12.19
N GLY A 2 -1.49 23.99 -12.97
CA GLY A 2 -1.66 23.16 -14.18
C GLY A 2 -1.82 21.65 -13.93
N GLU A 3 -1.04 21.06 -13.01
CA GLU A 3 -1.04 19.60 -12.76
C GLU A 3 -2.35 19.11 -12.13
N HIS A 4 -2.85 19.83 -11.12
CA HIS A 4 -4.14 19.53 -10.50
C HIS A 4 -5.32 19.61 -11.48
N SER A 5 -5.17 20.38 -12.57
CA SER A 5 -6.15 20.44 -13.66
C SER A 5 -6.08 19.23 -14.59
N LEU A 6 -4.89 18.65 -14.79
CA LEU A 6 -4.70 17.45 -15.61
C LEU A 6 -5.18 16.20 -14.88
N GLU A 7 -4.90 16.07 -13.58
CA GLU A 7 -5.41 14.95 -12.77
C GLU A 7 -6.93 14.94 -12.71
N SER A 8 -7.56 16.11 -12.53
CA SER A 8 -9.01 16.24 -12.59
C SER A 8 -9.58 15.88 -13.97
N ALA A 9 -8.88 16.23 -15.04
CA ALA A 9 -9.28 15.85 -16.40
C ALA A 9 -9.16 14.34 -16.67
N VAL A 10 -8.09 13.70 -16.15
CA VAL A 10 -7.91 12.24 -16.20
C VAL A 10 -9.05 11.53 -15.47
N ALA A 11 -9.32 11.92 -14.21
CA ALA A 11 -10.42 11.34 -13.43
C ALA A 11 -11.79 11.54 -14.10
N GLY A 12 -12.00 12.71 -14.72
CA GLY A 12 -13.23 13.00 -15.48
C GLY A 12 -13.39 12.11 -16.72
N LEU A 13 -12.31 11.82 -17.44
CA LEU A 13 -12.36 10.89 -18.58
C LEU A 13 -12.58 9.45 -18.14
N GLU A 14 -11.95 9.00 -17.05
CA GLU A 14 -12.19 7.66 -16.49
C GLU A 14 -13.66 7.47 -16.08
N ALA A 15 -14.30 8.49 -15.52
CA ALA A 15 -15.73 8.47 -15.22
C ALA A 15 -16.57 8.35 -16.50
N LYS A 16 -16.28 9.16 -17.53
CA LYS A 16 -16.98 9.09 -18.82
C LYS A 16 -16.85 7.74 -19.51
N ILE A 17 -15.66 7.14 -19.50
CA ILE A 17 -15.43 5.79 -20.07
C ILE A 17 -16.28 4.76 -19.32
N ARG A 18 -16.33 4.84 -18.00
CA ARG A 18 -17.10 3.92 -17.16
C ARG A 18 -18.60 4.02 -17.46
N ASP A 19 -19.12 5.24 -17.53
CA ASP A 19 -20.54 5.50 -17.79
C ASP A 19 -20.92 5.05 -19.21
N ALA A 20 -20.11 5.38 -20.22
CA ALA A 20 -20.31 4.97 -21.60
C ALA A 20 -20.28 3.43 -21.77
N ARG A 21 -19.35 2.74 -21.09
CA ARG A 21 -19.31 1.26 -21.09
C ARG A 21 -20.57 0.65 -20.47
N LYS A 22 -21.09 1.27 -19.41
CA LYS A 22 -22.34 0.84 -18.79
C LYS A 22 -23.53 1.02 -19.74
N GLU A 23 -23.63 2.18 -20.38
CA GLU A 23 -24.68 2.44 -21.37
C GLU A 23 -24.63 1.47 -22.55
N LEU A 24 -23.43 1.18 -23.07
CA LEU A 24 -23.23 0.17 -24.11
C LEU A 24 -23.68 -1.22 -23.66
N GLN A 25 -23.38 -1.61 -22.42
CA GLN A 25 -23.80 -2.87 -21.85
C GLN A 25 -25.33 -2.94 -21.70
N ASP A 26 -25.96 -1.85 -21.28
CA ASP A 26 -27.41 -1.74 -21.16
C ASP A 26 -28.07 -1.92 -22.54
N ILE A 27 -27.57 -1.26 -23.59
CA ILE A 27 -28.08 -1.44 -24.96
C ILE A 27 -27.98 -2.92 -25.37
N HIS A 28 -26.84 -3.58 -25.15
CA HIS A 28 -26.70 -5.01 -25.46
C HIS A 28 -27.70 -5.88 -24.68
N MET A 29 -27.95 -5.57 -23.42
CA MET A 29 -28.86 -6.34 -22.55
C MET A 29 -30.34 -6.16 -22.93
N PHE A 30 -30.74 -4.94 -23.33
CA PHE A 30 -32.13 -4.62 -23.69
C PHE A 30 -32.47 -4.88 -25.15
N SER A 31 -31.48 -5.15 -26.02
CA SER A 31 -31.70 -5.35 -27.46
C SER A 31 -32.37 -6.69 -27.84
N GLY A 32 -32.73 -7.56 -26.90
CA GLY A 32 -33.45 -8.81 -27.20
C GLY A 32 -32.72 -9.70 -28.22
N ARG A 33 -33.46 -10.51 -28.99
CA ARG A 33 -32.90 -11.36 -30.06
C ARG A 33 -32.60 -10.59 -31.36
N ASP A 34 -33.26 -9.44 -31.56
CA ASP A 34 -33.17 -8.63 -32.77
C ASP A 34 -32.76 -7.20 -32.41
N TYR A 35 -31.50 -6.88 -32.70
CA TYR A 35 -30.94 -5.55 -32.53
C TYR A 35 -31.66 -4.57 -33.46
N SER A 36 -32.40 -3.61 -32.89
CA SER A 36 -33.03 -2.56 -33.72
C SER A 36 -31.95 -1.73 -34.44
N PRO A 37 -32.23 -1.21 -35.65
CA PRO A 37 -31.31 -0.30 -36.34
C PRO A 37 -30.92 0.91 -35.47
N GLU A 38 -31.84 1.41 -34.65
CA GLU A 38 -31.63 2.51 -33.72
C GLU A 38 -30.68 2.12 -32.59
N ALA A 39 -30.88 0.94 -31.98
CA ALA A 39 -29.99 0.41 -30.95
C ALA A 39 -28.58 0.17 -31.51
N LYS A 40 -28.47 -0.33 -32.74
CA LYS A 40 -27.17 -0.55 -33.40
C LYS A 40 -26.41 0.76 -33.59
N LYS A 41 -27.09 1.78 -34.12
CA LYS A 41 -26.51 3.10 -34.32
C LYS A 41 -26.09 3.76 -32.99
N ALA A 42 -26.86 3.56 -31.93
CA ALA A 42 -26.51 4.05 -30.59
C ALA A 42 -25.28 3.33 -30.03
N ALA A 43 -25.22 2.00 -30.15
CA ALA A 43 -24.07 1.19 -29.72
C ALA A 43 -22.79 1.53 -30.49
N ASP A 44 -22.88 1.72 -31.81
CA ASP A 44 -21.75 2.12 -32.65
C ASP A 44 -21.21 3.49 -32.21
N LYS A 45 -22.10 4.47 -31.99
CA LYS A 45 -21.72 5.79 -31.50
C LYS A 45 -21.04 5.76 -30.13
N ILE A 46 -21.59 4.99 -29.18
CA ILE A 46 -21.00 4.87 -27.84
C ILE A 46 -19.62 4.19 -27.91
N SER A 47 -19.45 3.23 -28.82
CA SER A 47 -18.17 2.59 -29.05
C SER A 47 -17.12 3.58 -29.58
N GLU A 48 -17.49 4.42 -30.56
CA GLU A 48 -16.64 5.51 -31.06
C GLU A 48 -16.28 6.51 -29.95
N ASP A 49 -17.24 6.87 -29.10
CA ASP A 49 -17.01 7.78 -27.96
C ASP A 49 -16.03 7.16 -26.95
N ILE A 50 -16.16 5.86 -26.63
CA ILE A 50 -15.23 5.14 -25.75
C ILE A 50 -13.81 5.17 -26.33
N GLU A 51 -13.64 4.85 -27.61
CA GLU A 51 -12.34 4.89 -28.28
C GLU A 51 -11.71 6.29 -28.23
N TRP A 52 -12.53 7.33 -28.45
CA TRP A 52 -12.09 8.72 -28.35
C TRP A 52 -11.66 9.09 -26.92
N TYR A 53 -12.43 8.70 -25.90
CA TYR A 53 -12.08 8.96 -24.51
C TYR A 53 -10.79 8.23 -24.11
N GLU A 54 -10.62 6.96 -24.50
CA GLU A 54 -9.43 6.18 -24.20
C GLU A 54 -8.17 6.78 -24.85
N LYS A 55 -8.29 7.27 -26.09
CA LYS A 55 -7.18 7.95 -26.78
C LYS A 55 -6.78 9.24 -26.06
N ASN A 56 -7.76 10.04 -25.62
CA ASN A 56 -7.48 11.26 -24.86
C ASN A 56 -6.90 10.96 -23.48
N LEU A 57 -7.45 9.96 -22.78
CA LEU A 57 -6.92 9.50 -21.50
C LEU A 57 -5.44 9.14 -21.63
N LYS A 58 -5.10 8.30 -22.63
CA LYS A 58 -3.72 7.92 -22.90
C LYS A 58 -2.81 9.12 -23.17
N THR A 59 -3.29 10.11 -23.92
CA THR A 59 -2.55 11.33 -24.25
C THR A 59 -2.29 12.20 -23.01
N LEU A 60 -3.31 12.41 -22.18
CA LEU A 60 -3.18 13.19 -20.95
C LEU A 60 -2.30 12.48 -19.92
N THR A 61 -2.47 11.17 -19.73
CA THR A 61 -1.60 10.38 -18.87
C THR A 61 -0.16 10.41 -19.35
N SER A 62 0.09 10.32 -20.66
CA SER A 62 1.45 10.47 -21.22
C SER A 62 2.04 11.85 -20.96
N SER A 63 1.23 12.90 -21.04
CA SER A 63 1.65 14.28 -20.79
C SER A 63 1.99 14.49 -19.31
N LEU A 64 1.20 13.90 -18.41
CA LEU A 64 1.43 13.90 -16.97
C LEU A 64 2.70 13.12 -16.59
N LEU A 65 2.99 12.01 -17.28
CA LEU A 65 4.23 11.27 -17.08
C LEU A 65 5.45 11.99 -17.66
N GLN A 66 5.30 12.82 -18.70
CA GLN A 66 6.38 13.64 -19.24
C GLN A 66 6.76 14.80 -18.31
N SER A 67 5.86 15.29 -17.46
CA SER A 67 6.18 16.33 -16.47
C SER A 67 6.94 15.79 -15.25
N VAL A 68 7.03 14.46 -15.10
CA VAL A 68 7.79 13.82 -14.01
C VAL A 68 9.28 14.07 -14.18
N LYS A 69 9.87 14.70 -13.17
CA LYS A 69 11.31 14.94 -13.10
C LYS A 69 12.04 13.67 -12.63
N PRO A 70 13.16 13.29 -13.25
CA PRO A 70 13.91 12.12 -12.79
C PRO A 70 14.51 12.38 -11.40
N ILE A 71 14.29 11.44 -10.48
CA ILE A 71 14.98 11.42 -9.18
C ILE A 71 16.29 10.65 -9.31
N ASN A 72 17.36 11.19 -8.73
CA ASN A 72 18.64 10.52 -8.62
C ASN A 72 18.50 9.29 -7.70
N LEU A 73 18.89 8.13 -8.23
CA LEU A 73 18.69 6.83 -7.57
C LEU A 73 19.45 6.68 -6.25
N LYS A 74 20.52 7.46 -6.04
CA LYS A 74 21.29 7.49 -4.79
C LYS A 74 20.55 8.19 -3.65
N ASP A 75 19.65 9.10 -3.99
CA ASP A 75 18.87 9.87 -3.01
C ASP A 75 17.62 9.08 -2.56
N ILE A 76 17.30 7.98 -3.23
CA ILE A 76 16.17 7.11 -2.86
C ILE A 76 16.52 6.35 -1.57
N PRO A 77 15.79 6.57 -0.47
CA PRO A 77 16.09 5.90 0.80
C PRO A 77 15.87 4.39 0.69
N LYS A 78 16.77 3.60 1.26
CA LYS A 78 16.61 2.14 1.36
C LYS A 78 15.85 1.78 2.62
N PHE A 79 14.72 1.08 2.47
CA PHE A 79 13.87 0.70 3.58
C PHE A 79 14.56 -0.37 4.45
N GLN A 80 14.83 -0.01 5.69
CA GLN A 80 15.32 -0.92 6.73
C GLN A 80 15.06 -0.30 8.10
N LEU A 81 14.50 -1.08 9.02
CA LEU A 81 14.12 -0.61 10.35
C LEU A 81 15.16 -0.97 11.41
N VAL A 82 15.22 -0.19 12.49
CA VAL A 82 15.91 -0.58 13.73
C VAL A 82 15.25 -1.84 14.28
N GLY A 83 16.04 -2.77 14.83
CA GLY A 83 15.57 -4.08 15.31
C GLY A 83 15.36 -5.15 14.23
N GLN A 84 15.38 -4.79 12.94
CA GLN A 84 15.26 -5.74 11.82
C GLN A 84 16.61 -6.07 11.18
N ALA A 85 16.63 -7.15 10.38
CA ALA A 85 17.79 -7.52 9.58
C ALA A 85 18.27 -6.34 8.70
N LYS A 86 19.58 -6.13 8.62
CA LYS A 86 20.15 -5.08 7.77
C LYS A 86 20.41 -5.64 6.37
N HIS A 87 19.66 -5.17 5.38
CA HIS A 87 19.84 -5.60 3.99
C HIS A 87 20.78 -4.67 3.20
N CYS A 88 20.91 -3.40 3.60
CA CYS A 88 21.79 -2.41 2.96
C CYS A 88 22.82 -1.89 3.98
N PRO A 89 24.04 -2.48 4.05
CA PRO A 89 25.04 -2.16 5.07
C PRO A 89 25.46 -0.69 5.10
N ASP A 90 25.51 -0.03 3.96
CA ASP A 90 25.99 1.36 3.83
C ASP A 90 24.91 2.41 4.07
N GLN A 91 23.68 1.99 4.34
CA GLN A 91 22.52 2.88 4.48
C GLN A 91 22.10 2.99 5.96
N PRO A 92 21.47 4.12 6.36
CA PRO A 92 20.93 4.30 7.70
C PRO A 92 19.69 3.43 7.92
N ARG A 93 19.39 3.10 9.18
CA ARG A 93 18.13 2.44 9.56
C ARG A 93 17.13 3.49 10.02
N PHE A 94 15.87 3.30 9.65
CA PHE A 94 14.76 4.11 10.12
C PHE A 94 14.24 3.59 11.45
N THR A 95 13.84 4.51 12.33
CA THR A 95 13.27 4.20 13.64
C THR A 95 11.84 3.66 13.55
N SER A 96 11.12 3.98 12.48
CA SER A 96 9.75 3.52 12.23
C SER A 96 9.43 3.56 10.74
N VAL A 97 8.30 2.95 10.36
CA VAL A 97 7.77 3.03 9.00
C VAL A 97 7.43 4.48 8.63
N GLU A 98 6.92 5.28 9.57
CA GLU A 98 6.63 6.71 9.36
C GLU A 98 7.88 7.53 9.05
N HIS A 99 9.01 7.23 9.70
CA HIS A 99 10.28 7.89 9.40
C HIS A 99 10.72 7.60 7.96
N PHE A 100 10.58 6.35 7.49
CA PHE A 100 10.82 6.03 6.09
C PHE A 100 9.90 6.80 5.13
N PHE A 101 8.59 6.86 5.41
CA PHE A 101 7.65 7.60 4.57
C PHE A 101 8.03 9.06 4.46
N SER A 102 8.35 9.70 5.58
CA SER A 102 8.79 11.09 5.60
C SER A 102 10.04 11.31 4.76
N ALA A 103 11.06 10.44 4.89
CA ALA A 103 12.28 10.52 4.10
C ALA A 103 12.01 10.36 2.60
N PHE A 104 11.21 9.37 2.21
CA PHE A 104 10.86 9.11 0.82
C PHE A 104 10.06 10.27 0.23
N GLU A 105 9.01 10.74 0.92
CA GLU A 105 8.20 11.87 0.47
C GLU A 105 9.00 13.16 0.35
N ASN A 106 9.98 13.40 1.23
CA ASN A 106 10.85 14.57 1.16
C ASN A 106 11.72 14.56 -0.11
N VAL A 107 12.27 13.40 -0.48
CA VAL A 107 13.06 13.25 -1.72
C VAL A 107 12.19 13.51 -2.95
N VAL A 108 10.98 12.95 -2.96
CA VAL A 108 10.00 13.16 -4.02
C VAL A 108 9.60 14.64 -4.13
N LYS A 109 9.23 15.28 -3.02
CA LYS A 109 8.87 16.70 -2.97
C LYS A 109 10.04 17.61 -3.39
N ALA A 110 11.25 17.31 -2.93
CA ALA A 110 12.45 18.08 -3.29
C ALA A 110 12.77 18.01 -4.79
N SER A 111 12.46 16.89 -5.44
CA SER A 111 12.56 16.76 -6.90
C SER A 111 11.44 17.49 -7.67
N GLY A 112 10.44 18.04 -6.97
CA GLY A 112 9.30 18.72 -7.55
C GLY A 112 8.28 17.77 -8.18
N ASN A 113 8.21 16.52 -7.71
CA ASN A 113 7.24 15.54 -8.15
C ASN A 113 6.12 15.36 -7.11
N GLU A 114 4.95 14.95 -7.59
CA GLU A 114 3.85 14.46 -6.74
C GLU A 114 4.06 12.96 -6.46
N VAL A 115 3.83 12.54 -5.21
CA VAL A 115 4.19 11.19 -4.75
C VAL A 115 3.33 10.10 -5.37
N ASN A 116 2.01 10.30 -5.51
CA ASN A 116 1.09 9.37 -6.14
C ASN A 116 1.45 9.08 -7.60
N LEU A 117 2.05 10.03 -8.32
CA LEU A 117 2.48 9.83 -9.71
C LEU A 117 3.69 8.91 -9.87
N ILE A 118 4.58 8.86 -8.87
CA ILE A 118 5.92 8.26 -9.07
C ILE A 118 6.28 7.17 -8.07
N TRP A 119 5.56 7.02 -6.96
CA TRP A 119 5.96 6.09 -5.89
C TRP A 119 6.12 4.66 -6.41
N LYS A 120 5.23 4.19 -7.30
CA LYS A 120 5.30 2.84 -7.89
C LYS A 120 6.59 2.58 -8.66
N ARG A 121 7.23 3.63 -9.20
CA ARG A 121 8.51 3.54 -9.91
C ARG A 121 9.70 3.42 -8.98
N TYR A 122 9.66 4.10 -7.83
CA TYR A 122 10.83 4.27 -6.97
C TYR A 122 10.80 3.42 -5.70
N VAL A 123 9.63 3.08 -5.17
CA VAL A 123 9.50 2.22 -3.98
C VAL A 123 10.14 0.84 -4.18
N PRO A 124 10.04 0.15 -5.34
CA PRO A 124 10.75 -1.11 -5.55
C PRO A 124 12.27 -0.99 -5.40
N LEU A 125 12.84 0.20 -5.65
CA LEU A 125 14.26 0.45 -5.46
C LEU A 125 14.62 0.68 -3.98
N SER A 126 13.67 1.09 -3.16
CA SER A 126 13.82 1.21 -1.70
C SER A 126 13.81 -0.16 -1.02
N MET A 127 13.16 -1.17 -1.61
CA MET A 127 12.94 -2.48 -0.98
C MET A 127 14.12 -3.44 -1.17
N ALA A 128 14.35 -4.29 -0.18
CA ALA A 128 15.27 -5.42 -0.29
C ALA A 128 14.67 -6.52 -1.19
N PHE A 129 15.54 -7.34 -1.80
CA PHE A 129 15.13 -8.36 -2.78
C PHE A 129 14.16 -9.39 -2.20
N GLU A 130 14.30 -9.71 -0.92
CA GLU A 130 13.47 -10.66 -0.18
C GLU A 130 11.99 -10.26 -0.15
N TYR A 131 11.71 -8.95 -0.27
CA TYR A 131 10.36 -8.41 -0.32
C TYR A 131 9.83 -8.20 -1.73
N LYS A 132 10.56 -8.61 -2.78
CA LYS A 132 10.19 -8.36 -4.18
C LYS A 132 8.81 -8.91 -4.54
N THR A 133 8.53 -10.17 -4.15
CA THR A 133 7.24 -10.82 -4.46
C THR A 133 6.08 -10.06 -3.84
N TRP A 134 6.19 -9.67 -2.56
CA TRP A 134 5.19 -8.87 -1.86
C TRP A 134 5.06 -7.45 -2.45
N THR A 135 6.19 -6.85 -2.81
CA THR A 135 6.23 -5.52 -3.45
C THR A 135 5.43 -5.55 -4.75
N ASP A 136 5.71 -6.50 -5.63
CA ASP A 136 5.08 -6.56 -6.95
C ASP A 136 3.60 -6.94 -6.88
N ASN A 137 3.23 -7.91 -6.02
CA ASN A 137 1.90 -8.49 -6.01
C ASN A 137 0.91 -7.78 -5.08
N ASP A 138 1.36 -7.25 -3.94
CA ASP A 138 0.49 -6.68 -2.91
C ASP A 138 0.61 -5.16 -2.81
N LEU A 139 1.84 -4.64 -2.91
CA LEU A 139 2.10 -3.22 -2.71
C LEU A 139 1.83 -2.40 -3.98
N LEU A 140 2.40 -2.77 -5.13
CA LEU A 140 2.28 -1.99 -6.36
C LEU A 140 0.86 -2.01 -6.97
N VAL A 141 0.01 -2.93 -6.55
CA VAL A 141 -1.41 -2.97 -6.93
C VAL A 141 -2.26 -1.93 -6.20
N GLN A 142 -1.75 -1.31 -5.13
CA GLN A 142 -2.49 -0.28 -4.40
C GLN A 142 -2.78 0.94 -5.28
N LYS A 143 -3.94 1.55 -5.05
CA LYS A 143 -4.44 2.66 -5.88
C LYS A 143 -3.61 3.94 -5.73
N ASP A 144 -3.20 4.25 -4.50
CA ASP A 144 -2.55 5.49 -4.13
C ASP A 144 -1.48 5.24 -3.05
N TRP A 145 -0.66 6.25 -2.80
CA TRP A 145 0.43 6.19 -1.84
C TRP A 145 -0.07 5.99 -0.40
N GLU A 146 -1.24 6.52 -0.04
CA GLU A 146 -1.79 6.33 1.31
C GLU A 146 -2.24 4.88 1.56
N ALA A 147 -2.90 4.25 0.59
CA ALA A 147 -3.23 2.83 0.64
C ALA A 147 -1.97 1.96 0.74
N ALA A 148 -0.91 2.32 0.00
CA ALA A 148 0.40 1.67 0.11
C ALA A 148 1.00 1.83 1.51
N LYS A 149 0.97 3.04 2.10
CA LYS A 149 1.44 3.29 3.47
C LYS A 149 0.69 2.45 4.51
N ASN A 150 -0.62 2.31 4.38
CA ASN A 150 -1.41 1.43 5.25
C ASN A 150 -0.97 -0.03 5.16
N LEU A 151 -0.67 -0.52 3.96
CA LEU A 151 -0.16 -1.86 3.77
C LEU A 151 1.24 -2.05 4.37
N PHE A 152 2.13 -1.06 4.20
CA PHE A 152 3.43 -1.03 4.87
C PHE A 152 3.30 -1.07 6.40
N ARG A 153 2.39 -0.27 6.98
CA ARG A 153 2.10 -0.31 8.43
C ARG A 153 1.61 -1.69 8.86
N LYS A 154 0.76 -2.33 8.08
CA LYS A 154 0.28 -3.68 8.38
C LYS A 154 1.38 -4.74 8.29
N HIS A 155 2.29 -4.60 7.32
CA HIS A 155 3.33 -5.60 7.03
C HIS A 155 4.60 -5.42 7.86
N PHE A 156 5.00 -4.18 8.12
CA PHE A 156 6.26 -3.81 8.80
C PHE A 156 6.06 -2.95 10.04
N GLY A 157 4.84 -2.46 10.26
CA GLY A 157 4.51 -1.86 11.54
C GLY A 157 4.64 -2.95 12.59
N ALA A 158 5.70 -2.86 13.37
CA ALA A 158 5.61 -3.20 14.76
C ALA A 158 4.40 -2.42 15.32
N PRO A 159 3.50 -3.01 16.11
CA PRO A 159 2.73 -2.18 17.05
C PRO A 159 3.74 -1.26 17.74
N ASP A 160 3.42 0.01 17.96
CA ASP A 160 4.38 1.06 18.37
C ASP A 160 5.24 0.72 19.61
N ASN A 161 4.96 -0.41 20.25
CA ASN A 161 5.66 -1.00 21.37
C ASN A 161 6.19 -2.41 21.07
N ALA A 162 6.51 -2.89 19.86
CA ALA A 162 6.86 -4.32 19.70
C ALA A 162 8.08 -4.73 20.53
N GLU A 163 9.12 -3.88 20.59
CA GLU A 163 10.31 -4.12 21.44
C GLU A 163 9.98 -3.95 22.93
N GLU A 164 9.20 -2.94 23.31
CA GLU A 164 8.73 -2.76 24.69
C GLU A 164 7.74 -3.85 25.14
N SER A 165 6.91 -4.35 24.23
CA SER A 165 5.90 -5.39 24.44
C SER A 165 6.56 -6.74 24.51
N MET A 166 7.58 -6.99 23.69
CA MET A 166 8.46 -8.16 23.84
C MET A 166 9.24 -8.07 25.15
N ALA A 167 9.86 -6.94 25.47
CA ALA A 167 10.56 -6.73 26.74
C ALA A 167 9.61 -6.92 27.93
N LYS A 168 8.39 -6.38 27.84
CA LYS A 168 7.34 -6.56 28.84
C LYS A 168 6.95 -8.02 28.97
N LEU A 169 6.64 -8.71 27.87
CA LEU A 169 6.30 -10.14 27.83
C LEU A 169 7.40 -10.99 28.48
N PHE A 170 8.68 -10.75 28.14
CA PHE A 170 9.81 -11.48 28.73
C PHE A 170 10.17 -11.05 30.16
N SER A 171 9.65 -9.91 30.62
CA SER A 171 9.77 -9.45 32.02
C SER A 171 8.59 -9.87 32.91
N MET A 172 7.50 -10.40 32.34
CA MET A 172 6.33 -10.82 33.11
C MET A 172 6.70 -11.90 34.13
N ARG A 173 6.24 -11.73 35.36
CA ARG A 173 6.33 -12.71 36.45
C ARG A 173 5.03 -12.66 37.23
N MET A 174 4.51 -13.81 37.60
CA MET A 174 3.33 -13.92 38.47
C MET A 174 3.69 -13.39 39.86
N LYS A 175 2.86 -12.52 40.44
CA LYS A 175 3.05 -12.05 41.81
C LYS A 175 2.30 -12.95 42.78
N GLU A 176 2.72 -12.95 44.05
CA GLU A 176 2.06 -13.70 45.13
C GLU A 176 0.58 -13.29 45.34
N SER A 177 0.22 -12.08 44.93
CA SER A 177 -1.15 -11.55 44.98
C SER A 177 -2.03 -11.95 43.79
N ASP A 178 -1.44 -12.43 42.69
CA ASP A 178 -2.17 -12.70 41.46
C ASP A 178 -2.81 -14.09 41.53
N THR A 179 -4.01 -14.25 40.98
CA THR A 179 -4.52 -15.60 40.71
C THR A 179 -3.89 -16.15 39.44
N LEU A 180 -3.73 -17.47 39.35
CA LEU A 180 -3.21 -18.14 38.16
C LEU A 180 -4.00 -17.74 36.91
N GLN A 181 -5.34 -17.64 37.03
CA GLN A 181 -6.23 -17.28 35.92
C GLN A 181 -6.01 -15.84 35.43
N GLU A 182 -5.87 -14.88 36.34
CA GLU A 182 -5.59 -13.47 35.99
C GLU A 182 -4.23 -13.32 35.31
N TYR A 183 -3.22 -14.01 35.82
CA TYR A 183 -1.89 -14.03 35.22
C TYR A 183 -1.92 -14.66 33.82
N THR A 184 -2.56 -15.84 33.68
CA THR A 184 -2.71 -16.53 32.40
C THR A 184 -3.37 -15.63 31.35
N ASN A 185 -4.49 -14.99 31.70
CA ASN A 185 -5.23 -14.12 30.79
C ASN A 185 -4.39 -12.91 30.36
N THR A 186 -3.64 -12.32 31.29
CA THR A 186 -2.78 -11.16 31.02
C THR A 186 -1.59 -11.56 30.13
N PHE A 187 -0.98 -12.71 30.38
CA PHE A 187 0.12 -13.25 29.59
C PHE A 187 -0.33 -13.56 28.16
N MET A 188 -1.44 -14.29 28.00
CA MET A 188 -1.97 -14.64 26.67
C MET A 188 -2.39 -13.42 25.86
N LYS A 189 -2.94 -12.40 26.52
CA LYS A 189 -3.21 -11.11 25.88
C LYS A 189 -1.94 -10.48 25.33
N HIS A 190 -0.86 -10.43 26.11
CA HIS A 190 0.42 -9.89 25.66
C HIS A 190 1.08 -10.72 24.54
N VAL A 191 0.91 -12.05 24.54
CA VAL A 191 1.35 -12.93 23.44
C VAL A 191 0.64 -12.58 22.14
N GLN A 192 -0.67 -12.38 22.18
CA GLN A 192 -1.49 -11.97 21.03
C GLN A 192 -1.12 -10.57 20.54
N ASP A 193 -0.97 -9.62 21.46
CA ASP A 193 -0.61 -8.23 21.15
C ASP A 193 0.80 -8.12 20.50
N CYS A 194 1.71 -9.06 20.82
CA CYS A 194 3.03 -9.16 20.17
C CYS A 194 3.01 -9.92 18.82
N GLY A 195 1.85 -10.44 18.40
CA GLY A 195 1.70 -11.18 17.14
C GLY A 195 2.32 -12.58 17.16
N PHE A 196 2.59 -13.15 18.34
CA PHE A 196 3.12 -14.51 18.43
C PHE A 196 2.02 -15.57 18.26
N PRO A 197 2.36 -16.75 17.71
CA PRO A 197 1.44 -17.89 17.68
C PRO A 197 1.10 -18.34 19.10
N ALA A 198 -0.19 -18.52 19.39
CA ALA A 198 -0.65 -18.99 20.71
C ALA A 198 -0.17 -20.40 21.05
N ASP A 199 0.22 -21.19 20.05
CA ASP A 199 0.76 -22.55 20.14
C ASP A 199 2.30 -22.60 20.12
N SER A 200 2.97 -21.47 20.33
CA SER A 200 4.43 -21.40 20.37
C SER A 200 5.01 -22.22 21.54
N ASN A 201 5.72 -23.30 21.19
CA ASN A 201 6.45 -24.14 22.17
C ASN A 201 7.48 -23.35 23.00
N LEU A 202 8.06 -22.29 22.44
CA LEU A 202 9.00 -21.42 23.15
C LEU A 202 8.26 -20.62 24.24
N LEU A 203 7.10 -20.06 23.91
CA LEU A 203 6.30 -19.27 24.84
C LEU A 203 5.63 -20.15 25.91
N ALA A 204 5.25 -21.38 25.58
CA ALA A 204 4.77 -22.35 26.56
C ALA A 204 5.83 -22.69 27.62
N LYS A 205 7.09 -22.90 27.20
CA LYS A 205 8.21 -23.07 28.13
C LYS A 205 8.48 -21.80 28.93
N PHE A 206 8.45 -20.64 28.27
CA PHE A 206 8.65 -19.36 28.94
C PHE A 206 7.59 -19.11 30.01
N TYR A 207 6.31 -19.34 29.71
CA TYR A 207 5.20 -19.24 30.64
C TYR A 207 5.45 -20.04 31.93
N GLN A 208 5.91 -21.30 31.82
CA GLN A 208 6.26 -22.14 32.97
C GLN A 208 7.35 -21.56 33.87
N PHE A 209 8.31 -20.80 33.31
CA PHE A 209 9.38 -20.14 34.08
C PHE A 209 8.94 -18.81 34.73
N THR A 210 7.73 -18.35 34.42
CA THR A 210 7.20 -17.07 34.93
C THR A 210 6.09 -17.21 35.96
N LEU A 211 5.61 -18.45 36.16
CA LEU A 211 4.71 -18.83 37.26
C LEU A 211 5.42 -18.75 38.61
#